data_AF-B7QNJ5-F1
#
_entry.id   AF-B7QNJ5-F1
#
_cell.length_a   1.000
_cell.length_b   1.000
_cell.length_c   1.000
_cell.angle_alpha   90.00
_cell.angle_beta   90.00
_cell.angle_gamma   90.00
#
_symmetry.space_group_name_H-M   'P 1'
#
loop_
_entity.id
_entity.type
_entity.pdbx_description
1 polymer ?
#
loop_
_entity_poly.entity_id
_entity_poly.type
_entity_poly.pdbx_seq_one_letter_code
_entity_poly.pdbx_strand_id
1 'polypeptide(L)'
;MTARTQLAVLHFNENGNQPEALTEGGDKCYNVKHPKANGGKPVAVKRKEGRTYEYVGRLFDVVRDWAQMKIRGFVLIMPCEDPTPLCSSARKVPKAELTQRHKTRFNKLDVFWGTLTSLGTRH
;
A
#
# COMPACT_ATOMS: atom_id res chain seq x y z
N MET A 1 17.17 11.71 -2.52
CA MET A 1 15.74 11.31 -2.44
C MET A 1 15.44 10.41 -1.24
N THR A 2 16.42 9.71 -0.67
CA THR A 2 16.28 8.74 0.43
C THR A 2 15.64 9.28 1.71
N ALA A 3 16.06 10.47 2.18
CA ALA A 3 15.53 11.05 3.42
C ALA A 3 14.00 11.27 3.39
N ARG A 4 13.46 11.72 2.25
CA ARG A 4 11.99 11.89 2.09
C ARG A 4 11.28 10.54 2.12
N THR A 5 11.85 9.52 1.50
CA THR A 5 11.31 8.15 1.53
C THR A 5 11.34 7.57 2.94
N GLN A 6 12.44 7.74 3.68
CA GLN A 6 12.56 7.28 5.06
C GLN A 6 11.54 7.97 5.98
N LEU A 7 11.33 9.28 5.82
CA LEU A 7 10.26 10.01 6.53
C LEU A 7 8.86 9.48 6.18
N ALA A 8 8.61 9.15 4.91
CA ALA A 8 7.35 8.54 4.51
C ALA A 8 7.15 7.16 5.13
N VAL A 9 8.21 6.35 5.26
CA VAL A 9 8.18 5.06 5.96
C VAL A 9 7.89 5.25 7.44
N LEU A 10 8.56 6.18 8.13
CA LEU A 10 8.29 6.48 9.55
C LEU A 10 6.85 6.94 9.75
N HIS A 11 6.36 7.82 8.88
CA HIS A 11 4.97 8.28 8.90
C HIS A 11 3.98 7.12 8.69
N PHE A 12 4.28 6.22 7.75
CA PHE A 12 3.45 5.04 7.48
C PHE A 12 3.49 4.04 8.63
N ASN A 13 4.65 3.79 9.24
CA ASN A 13 4.78 2.86 10.36
C ASN A 13 3.97 3.32 11.57
N GLU A 14 4.00 4.63 11.87
CA GLU A 14 3.24 5.20 12.97
C GLU A 14 1.74 5.27 12.68
N ASN A 15 1.34 5.61 11.45
CA ASN A 15 -0.05 5.91 11.11
C ASN A 15 -0.80 4.80 10.34
N GLY A 16 -0.09 3.78 9.85
CA GLY A 16 -0.64 2.78 8.93
C GLY A 16 -1.70 1.88 9.57
N ASN A 17 -1.46 1.49 10.82
CA ASN A 17 -2.31 0.57 11.58
C ASN A 17 -3.01 1.25 12.76
N GLN A 18 -3.25 2.55 12.70
CA GLN A 18 -3.92 3.25 13.80
C GLN A 18 -5.27 2.59 14.15
N PRO A 19 -5.50 2.34 15.46
CA PRO A 19 -6.71 1.72 15.93
C PRO A 19 -7.95 2.58 15.60
N GLU A 20 -9.10 1.92 15.60
CA GLU A 20 -10.39 2.60 15.47
C GLU A 20 -10.59 3.51 16.69
N ALA A 21 -11.07 4.74 16.46
CA ALA A 21 -11.37 5.66 17.53
C ALA A 21 -12.50 5.07 18.38
N LEU A 22 -12.27 4.99 19.69
CA LEU A 22 -13.26 4.60 20.68
C LEU A 22 -13.84 5.87 21.32
N THR A 23 -15.12 5.82 21.64
CA THR A 23 -15.79 6.83 22.47
C THR A 23 -15.36 6.66 23.94
N GLU A 24 -15.60 7.64 24.81
CA GLU A 24 -15.26 7.54 26.25
C GLU A 24 -15.88 6.31 26.95
N GLY A 25 -17.00 5.79 26.43
CA GLY A 25 -17.63 4.55 26.87
C GLY A 25 -17.11 3.26 26.24
N GLY A 26 -16.09 3.32 25.37
CA GLY A 26 -15.51 2.15 24.69
C GLY A 26 -16.20 1.72 23.39
N ASP A 27 -17.23 2.43 22.95
CA ASP A 27 -17.93 2.13 21.69
C ASP A 27 -17.15 2.61 20.46
N LYS A 28 -17.25 1.87 19.35
CA LYS A 28 -16.58 2.21 18.07
C LYS A 28 -17.21 3.46 17.45
N CYS A 29 -16.38 4.45 17.12
CA CYS A 29 -16.83 5.65 16.42
C CYS A 29 -16.92 5.44 14.91
N TYR A 30 -18.02 5.91 14.30
CA TYR A 30 -18.23 5.90 12.85
C TYR A 30 -18.46 7.31 12.33
N ASN A 31 -18.08 7.55 11.08
CA ASN A 31 -18.29 8.80 10.36
C ASN A 31 -19.11 8.53 9.09
N VAL A 32 -20.03 9.42 8.73
CA VAL A 32 -20.90 9.22 7.56
C VAL A 32 -20.26 9.88 6.34
N LYS A 33 -20.05 9.11 5.27
CA LYS A 33 -19.57 9.61 3.98
C LYS A 33 -20.64 9.44 2.91
N HIS A 34 -20.67 10.36 1.95
CA HIS A 34 -21.53 10.29 0.77
C HIS A 34 -20.69 10.09 -0.49
N PRO A 35 -20.23 8.85 -0.76
CA PRO A 35 -19.42 8.57 -1.94
C PRO A 35 -20.23 8.76 -3.23
N LYS A 36 -19.65 9.51 -4.16
CA LYS A 36 -20.24 9.79 -5.48
C LYS A 36 -20.50 8.51 -6.29
N ALA A 37 -19.67 7.48 -6.11
CA ALA A 37 -19.81 6.18 -6.76
C ALA A 37 -21.11 5.44 -6.40
N ASN A 38 -21.69 5.70 -5.23
CA ASN A 38 -22.94 5.09 -4.79
C ASN A 38 -24.16 6.01 -5.00
N GLY A 39 -24.05 7.00 -5.89
CA GLY A 39 -25.13 7.96 -6.13
C GLY A 39 -25.44 8.85 -4.93
N GLY A 40 -24.46 9.11 -4.05
CA GLY A 40 -24.63 9.99 -2.89
C GLY A 40 -25.28 9.34 -1.66
N LYS A 41 -25.55 8.02 -1.68
CA LYS A 41 -26.07 7.31 -0.51
C LYS A 41 -25.07 7.35 0.65
N PRO A 42 -25.51 7.65 1.89
CA PRO A 42 -24.64 7.65 3.06
C PRO A 42 -24.09 6.26 3.35
N VAL A 43 -22.79 6.18 3.65
CA VAL A 43 -22.08 4.98 4.09
C VAL A 43 -21.36 5.30 5.38
N ALA A 44 -21.56 4.47 6.41
CA ALA A 44 -20.82 4.54 7.66
C ALA A 44 -19.39 4.03 7.46
N VAL A 45 -18.40 4.84 7.82
CA VAL A 45 -16.98 4.52 7.72
C VAL A 45 -16.37 4.63 9.11
N LYS A 46 -15.60 3.62 9.51
CA LYS A 46 -14.88 3.61 10.80
C LYS A 46 -14.05 4.89 10.95
N ARG A 47 -14.23 5.59 12.05
CA ARG A 47 -13.39 6.74 12.40
C ARG A 47 -12.10 6.19 12.98
N LYS A 48 -10.97 6.44 12.32
CA LYS A 48 -9.66 6.16 12.90
C LYS A 48 -9.29 7.26 13.89
N GLU A 49 -8.45 6.92 14.85
CA GLU A 49 -7.85 7.90 15.74
C GLU A 49 -7.04 8.96 14.96
N GLY A 50 -6.78 10.11 15.57
CA GLY A 50 -6.05 11.20 14.94
C GLY A 50 -4.63 10.77 14.56
N ARG A 51 -4.09 11.30 13.45
CA ARG A 51 -2.70 11.02 13.05
C ARG A 51 -1.75 11.55 14.12
N THR A 52 -0.78 10.73 14.49
CA THR A 52 0.30 11.12 15.40
C THR A 52 1.59 11.34 14.61
N TYR A 53 2.46 12.17 15.17
CA TYR A 53 3.75 12.56 14.58
C TYR A 53 4.88 12.44 15.60
N GLU A 54 4.79 11.49 16.53
CA GLU A 54 5.77 11.31 17.59
C GLU A 54 7.16 10.97 17.04
N TYR A 55 7.24 10.28 15.89
CA TYR A 55 8.51 9.99 15.23
C TYR A 55 9.33 11.25 14.96
N VAL A 56 8.70 12.42 14.80
CA VAL A 56 9.38 13.69 14.57
C VAL A 56 10.18 14.10 15.81
N GLY A 57 9.57 14.01 17.00
CA GLY A 57 10.24 14.33 18.26
C GLY A 57 11.43 13.41 18.50
N ARG A 58 11.21 12.09 18.36
CA ARG A 58 12.29 11.08 18.47
C ARG A 58 13.43 11.35 17.48
N LEU A 59 13.11 11.76 16.26
CA LEU A 59 14.12 12.08 15.25
C LEU A 59 14.95 13.31 15.65
N PHE A 60 14.33 14.36 16.19
CA PHE A 60 15.05 15.54 16.70
C PHE A 60 15.95 15.22 17.88
N ASP A 61 15.52 14.34 18.80
CA ASP A 61 16.34 13.90 19.91
C ASP A 61 17.61 13.17 19.42
N VAL A 62 17.46 12.24 18.48
CA VAL A 62 18.61 11.52 17.88
C VAL A 62 19.58 12.49 17.19
N VAL A 63 19.07 13.47 16.43
CA VAL A 63 19.89 14.48 15.75
C VAL A 63 20.64 15.34 16.77
N ARG A 64 19.99 15.73 17.87
CA ARG A 64 20.61 16.48 18.97
C ARG A 64 21.76 15.68 19.60
N ASP A 65 21.53 14.40 19.88
CA ASP A 65 22.53 13.53 20.50
C ASP A 65 23.72 13.30 19.56
N TRP A 66 23.47 13.13 18.26
CA TRP A 66 24.51 13.07 17.23
C TRP A 66 25.33 14.36 17.14
N ALA A 67 24.67 15.52 17.18
CA ALA A 67 25.37 16.80 17.17
C ALA A 67 26.31 16.93 18.40
N GLN A 68 25.85 16.49 19.57
CA GLN A 68 26.67 16.47 20.78
C GLN A 68 27.83 15.47 20.70
N MET A 69 27.62 14.27 20.16
CA MET A 69 28.69 13.28 19.93
C MET A 69 29.74 13.75 18.94
N LYS A 70 29.33 14.43 17.86
CA LYS A 70 30.23 15.00 16.86
C LYS A 70 31.11 16.11 17.46
N ILE A 71 30.56 16.94 18.34
CA ILE A 71 31.33 17.94 19.10
C ILE A 71 32.37 17.27 20.00
N ARG A 72 32.07 16.08 20.53
CA ARG A 72 32.98 15.27 21.36
C ARG A 72 33.99 14.43 20.54
N GLY A 73 34.03 14.57 19.21
CA GLY A 73 35.01 13.91 18.34
C GLY A 73 34.71 12.45 18.00
N PHE A 74 33.51 11.94 18.33
CA PHE A 74 33.13 10.56 18.02
C PHE A 74 32.38 10.52 16.68
N VAL A 75 33.01 10.02 15.62
CA VAL A 75 32.35 9.82 14.31
C VAL A 75 32.11 8.32 14.11
N LEU A 76 30.91 7.86 14.45
CA LEU A 76 30.42 6.55 14.03
C LEU A 76 29.96 6.66 12.57
N ILE A 77 30.81 6.27 11.64
CA ILE A 77 30.40 6.04 10.25
C ILE A 77 29.62 4.72 10.24
N MET A 78 28.30 4.81 10.28
CA MET A 78 27.45 3.64 10.08
C MET A 78 27.22 3.45 8.58
N PRO A 79 27.68 2.34 7.97
CA PRO A 79 27.31 2.03 6.60
C PRO A 79 25.81 1.72 6.56
N CYS A 80 25.07 2.52 5.80
CA CYS A 80 23.67 2.28 5.52
C CYS A 80 23.57 1.65 4.14
N GLU A 81 23.52 0.33 4.08
CA GLU A 81 23.22 -0.38 2.83
C GLU A 81 21.71 -0.28 2.57
N ASP A 82 21.34 0.36 1.46
CA ASP A 82 19.93 0.48 1.07
C ASP A 82 19.39 -0.92 0.70
N PRO A 83 18.22 -1.33 1.23
CA PRO A 83 17.63 -2.61 0.87
C PRO A 83 17.30 -2.62 -0.63
N THR A 84 17.49 -3.78 -1.27
CA THR A 84 17.16 -3.95 -2.68
C THR A 84 15.67 -3.63 -2.92
N PRO A 85 15.31 -2.93 -4.01
CA PRO A 85 13.93 -2.57 -4.28
C PRO A 85 13.01 -3.81 -4.29
N LEU A 86 11.78 -3.70 -3.77
CA LEU A 86 10.83 -4.82 -3.72
C LEU A 86 10.58 -5.47 -5.09
N CYS A 87 10.67 -4.69 -6.16
CA CYS A 87 10.49 -5.16 -7.54
C CYS A 87 11.76 -5.77 -8.16
N SER A 88 12.88 -5.85 -7.43
CA SER A 88 14.13 -6.43 -7.91
C SER A 88 13.99 -7.94 -8.19
N SER A 89 13.19 -8.65 -7.39
CA SER A 89 12.88 -10.08 -7.56
C SER A 89 11.64 -10.33 -8.42
N ALA A 90 10.89 -9.29 -8.78
CA ALA A 90 9.66 -9.45 -9.54
C ALA A 90 9.95 -9.88 -10.99
N ARG A 91 9.21 -10.87 -11.49
CA ARG A 91 9.28 -11.30 -12.90
C ARG A 91 8.98 -10.12 -13.80
N LYS A 92 9.98 -9.68 -14.59
CA LYS A 92 9.80 -8.64 -15.60
C LYS A 92 9.03 -9.24 -16.78
N VAL A 93 7.75 -8.88 -16.89
CA VAL A 93 6.90 -9.27 -18.01
C VAL A 93 7.14 -8.29 -19.17
N PRO A 94 7.38 -8.78 -20.41
CA PRO A 94 7.59 -7.90 -21.56
C PRO A 94 6.32 -7.08 -21.87
N LYS A 95 6.52 -5.85 -22.33
CA LYS A 95 5.44 -4.89 -22.62
C LYS A 95 4.40 -5.45 -23.60
N ALA A 96 4.82 -6.25 -24.58
CA ALA A 96 3.93 -6.89 -25.55
C ALA A 96 2.92 -7.83 -24.87
N GLU A 97 3.38 -8.68 -23.95
CA GLU A 97 2.54 -9.60 -23.19
C GLU A 97 1.56 -8.84 -22.28
N LEU A 98 2.02 -7.77 -21.63
CA LEU A 98 1.15 -6.89 -20.83
C LEU A 98 0.06 -6.23 -21.68
N THR A 99 0.41 -5.79 -22.90
CA THR A 99 -0.54 -5.17 -23.83
C THR A 99 -1.59 -6.17 -24.31
N GLN A 100 -1.18 -7.41 -24.61
CA GLN A 100 -2.12 -8.48 -24.98
C GLN A 100 -3.05 -8.86 -23.82
N ARG A 101 -2.53 -8.97 -22.58
CA ARG A 101 -3.35 -9.18 -21.38
C ARG A 101 -4.35 -8.06 -21.14
N HIS A 102 -3.94 -6.81 -21.38
CA HIS A 102 -4.83 -5.65 -21.24
C HIS A 102 -5.96 -5.67 -22.28
N LYS A 103 -5.64 -5.98 -23.55
CA LYS A 103 -6.63 -6.13 -24.63
C LYS A 103 -7.60 -7.29 -24.38
N THR A 104 -7.12 -8.41 -23.85
CA THR A 104 -7.94 -9.61 -23.57
C THR A 104 -8.78 -9.49 -22.30
N ARG A 105 -8.41 -8.63 -21.34
CA ARG A 105 -9.19 -8.39 -20.11
C ARG A 105 -10.61 -7.86 -20.37
N PHE A 106 -10.82 -7.23 -21.52
CA PHE A 106 -12.13 -6.72 -21.96
C PHE A 106 -12.71 -7.46 -23.17
N ASN A 107 -11.99 -8.42 -23.76
CA ASN A 107 -12.44 -9.21 -24.91
C ASN A 107 -11.95 -10.66 -24.77
N LYS A 108 -12.74 -11.48 -24.09
CA LYS A 108 -12.82 -12.92 -24.37
C LYS A 108 -14.24 -13.22 -24.81
N LEU A 109 -14.47 -13.24 -26.12
CA LEU A 109 -15.49 -14.13 -26.67
C LEU A 109 -14.88 -15.52 -26.61
N ASP A 110 -15.16 -16.24 -25.51
CA ASP A 110 -14.88 -17.68 -25.43
C ASP A 110 -15.80 -18.38 -26.44
N VAL A 111 -15.32 -18.54 -27.67
CA VAL A 111 -15.92 -19.46 -28.63
C VAL A 111 -15.24 -20.81 -28.44
N PHE A 112 -15.70 -21.51 -27.40
CA PHE A 112 -15.40 -22.93 -27.19
C PHE A 112 -16.46 -23.74 -27.96
N TRP A 113 -16.25 -23.96 -29.27
CA TRP A 113 -17.05 -24.97 -29.97
C TRP A 113 -16.53 -26.35 -29.58
N GLY A 114 -17.21 -26.92 -28.59
CA GLY A 114 -17.10 -28.33 -28.24
C GLY A 114 -17.48 -29.21 -29.41
N THR A 115 -16.65 -30.21 -29.64
CA THR A 115 -16.96 -31.42 -30.39
C THR A 115 -18.24 -32.08 -29.82
N LEU A 116 -19.24 -32.32 -30.68
CA LEU A 116 -20.26 -33.32 -30.40
C LEU A 116 -20.52 -34.17 -31.64
N THR A 117 -20.14 -35.43 -31.51
CA THR A 117 -20.33 -36.56 -32.42
C THR A 117 -21.78 -37.03 -32.49
N SER A 118 -22.07 -37.77 -33.57
CA SER A 118 -23.11 -38.80 -33.77
C SER A 118 -24.48 -38.38 -34.34
N LEU A 119 -24.75 -38.84 -35.57
CA LEU A 119 -25.94 -39.58 -36.05
C LEU A 119 -25.56 -40.01 -37.50
N GLY A 120 -25.53 -41.26 -37.96
CA GLY A 120 -26.39 -42.39 -37.67
C GLY A 120 -27.50 -42.47 -38.73
N THR A 121 -27.23 -42.99 -39.94
CA THR A 121 -28.30 -43.51 -40.81
C THR A 121 -27.78 -44.54 -41.82
N ARG A 122 -28.26 -45.78 -41.68
CA ARG A 122 -28.29 -46.83 -42.71
C ARG A 122 -29.42 -46.50 -43.69
N HIS A 123 -29.19 -46.64 -44.99
CA HIS A 123 -29.90 -47.57 -45.87
C HIS A 123 -29.23 -47.61 -47.24
#